data_AF-A0A2E3XQ25-F1
#
_entry.id   AF-A0A2E3XQ25-F1
#
_cell.length_a   1.000
_cell.length_b   1.000
_cell.length_c   1.000
_cell.angle_alpha   90.00
_cell.angle_beta   90.00
_cell.angle_gamma   90.00
#
_symmetry.space_group_name_H-M   'P 1'
#
loop_
_entity.id
_entity.type
_entity.pdbx_description
1 polymer ?
#
loop_
_entity_poly.entity_id
_entity_poly.type
_entity_poly.pdbx_seq_one_letter_code
_entity_poly.pdbx_strand_id
1 'polypeptide(L)'
;MKKSILLSLLIMMPNLHAFTGEELIQASQQTLAQAIFEVDQDSIEAFQVENGQHTMDAIVRAYDEVHGEDVDLEFGCHLHGTHVACHESGHTHLNKSFGFNDFYQGYLSSVKMLRESFQNTGRSLDSLLLIKAWKGEHHHKAADEGEVWVKYEYTEQGQVKEIFTNCHRHEGEAFFSCHFQFAGEDEPTLEDDHGDDHDHDHDHDHNH
;
A
#
# COMPACT_ATOMS: atom_id res chain seq x y z
N MET A 1 45.76 -16.25 -39.66
CA MET A 1 44.30 -16.23 -39.45
C MET A 1 44.04 -16.03 -37.96
N LYS A 2 43.72 -14.80 -37.53
CA LYS A 2 43.43 -14.49 -36.12
C LYS A 2 41.97 -14.84 -35.84
N LYS A 3 41.72 -15.86 -35.01
CA LYS A 3 40.39 -16.18 -34.50
C LYS A 3 40.07 -15.19 -33.39
N SER A 4 39.26 -14.17 -33.68
CA SER A 4 38.58 -13.39 -32.64
C SER A 4 37.48 -14.26 -32.05
N ILE A 5 37.73 -14.77 -30.85
CA ILE A 5 36.68 -15.31 -29.99
C ILE A 5 35.97 -14.08 -29.43
N LEU A 6 34.84 -13.70 -30.04
CA LEU A 6 33.85 -12.88 -29.35
C LEU A 6 33.30 -13.75 -28.22
N LEU A 7 33.91 -13.62 -27.05
CA LEU A 7 33.34 -14.10 -25.81
C LEU A 7 32.12 -13.21 -25.53
N SER A 8 30.94 -13.64 -25.99
CA SER A 8 29.68 -13.06 -25.56
C SER A 8 29.60 -13.21 -24.05
N LEU A 9 29.96 -12.14 -23.35
CA LEU A 9 29.70 -11.95 -21.95
C LEU A 9 28.18 -11.90 -21.83
N LEU A 10 27.57 -13.07 -21.62
CA LEU A 10 26.18 -13.19 -21.19
C LEU A 10 26.15 -12.54 -19.81
N ILE A 11 25.82 -11.25 -19.77
CA ILE A 11 25.61 -10.51 -18.54
C ILE A 11 24.47 -11.23 -17.84
N MET A 12 24.80 -12.09 -16.87
CA MET A 12 23.87 -12.49 -15.84
C MET A 12 23.59 -11.22 -15.05
N MET A 13 22.65 -10.42 -15.54
CA MET A 13 21.94 -9.46 -14.71
C MET A 13 21.42 -10.31 -13.55
N PRO A 14 21.82 -10.04 -12.29
CA PRO A 14 21.07 -10.61 -11.18
C PRO A 14 19.62 -10.21 -11.42
N ASN A 15 18.73 -11.18 -11.61
CA ASN A 15 17.31 -10.93 -11.47
C ASN A 15 17.16 -10.47 -10.02
N LEU A 16 17.20 -9.14 -9.79
CA LEU A 16 16.52 -8.58 -8.63
C LEU A 16 15.11 -9.15 -8.74
N HIS A 17 14.78 -10.06 -7.83
CA HIS A 17 13.43 -10.60 -7.79
C HIS A 17 12.58 -9.45 -7.26
N ALA A 18 11.98 -8.71 -8.18
CA ALA A 18 10.89 -7.80 -7.84
C ALA A 18 9.83 -8.62 -7.09
N PHE A 19 9.26 -8.04 -6.04
CA PHE A 19 8.25 -8.73 -5.26
C PHE A 19 7.07 -9.13 -6.16
N THR A 20 6.54 -10.31 -5.94
CA THR A 20 5.33 -10.81 -6.60
C THR A 20 4.12 -10.02 -6.11
N GLY A 21 3.03 -10.02 -6.87
CA GLY A 21 1.79 -9.37 -6.43
C GLY A 21 1.19 -10.03 -5.19
N GLU A 22 1.42 -11.32 -4.96
CA GLU A 22 1.03 -11.99 -3.72
C GLU A 22 1.82 -11.48 -2.52
N GLU A 23 3.11 -11.17 -2.71
CA GLU A 23 3.93 -10.54 -1.67
C GLU A 23 3.48 -9.10 -1.41
N LEU A 24 3.04 -8.36 -2.43
CA LEU A 24 2.45 -7.02 -2.27
C LEU A 24 1.12 -7.04 -1.49
N ILE A 25 0.26 -8.04 -1.76
CA ILE A 25 -0.97 -8.26 -0.99
C ILE A 25 -0.64 -8.65 0.47
N GLN A 26 0.39 -9.47 0.69
CA GLN A 26 0.83 -9.79 2.05
C GLN A 26 1.40 -8.56 2.77
N ALA A 27 2.19 -7.74 2.08
CA ALA A 27 2.76 -6.51 2.61
C ALA A 27 1.70 -5.52 3.07
N SER A 28 0.66 -5.30 2.28
CA SER A 28 -0.48 -4.44 2.66
C SER A 28 -1.26 -4.98 3.85
N GLN A 29 -1.49 -6.29 3.92
CA GLN A 29 -2.14 -6.91 5.09
C GLN A 29 -1.28 -6.81 6.36
N GLN A 30 0.04 -7.05 6.24
CA GLN A 30 0.95 -6.93 7.37
C GLN A 30 1.11 -5.48 7.80
N THR A 31 1.19 -4.53 6.87
CA THR A 31 1.28 -3.10 7.17
C THR A 31 0.07 -2.64 7.96
N LEU A 32 -1.15 -2.95 7.50
CA LEU A 32 -2.35 -2.63 8.27
C LEU A 32 -2.35 -3.32 9.65
N ALA A 33 -1.94 -4.58 9.71
CA ALA A 33 -1.83 -5.29 10.97
C ALA A 33 -0.79 -4.68 11.92
N GLN A 34 0.28 -4.06 11.41
CA GLN A 34 1.24 -3.31 12.23
C GLN A 34 0.66 -1.95 12.64
N ALA A 35 0.06 -1.21 11.71
CA ALA A 35 -0.51 0.11 11.97
C ALA A 35 -1.58 0.08 13.08
N ILE A 36 -2.42 -0.96 13.14
CA ILE A 36 -3.40 -1.09 14.25
C ILE A 36 -2.78 -1.29 15.63
N PHE A 37 -1.47 -1.62 15.74
CA PHE A 37 -0.76 -1.61 17.01
C PHE A 37 -0.29 -0.21 17.40
N GLU A 38 -0.09 0.66 16.41
CA GLU A 38 0.45 2.01 16.57
C GLU A 38 -0.64 3.08 16.66
N VAL A 39 -1.79 2.90 15.99
CA VAL A 39 -2.89 3.86 15.98
C VAL A 39 -4.24 3.20 16.22
N ASP A 40 -5.26 4.00 16.56
CA ASP A 40 -6.62 3.49 16.62
C ASP A 40 -7.04 3.00 15.24
N GLN A 41 -7.55 1.78 15.17
CA GLN A 41 -7.96 1.16 13.93
C GLN A 41 -9.03 1.97 13.19
N ASP A 42 -9.93 2.62 13.93
CA ASP A 42 -10.99 3.45 13.37
C ASP A 42 -10.47 4.81 12.87
N SER A 43 -9.25 5.19 13.27
CA SER A 43 -8.57 6.40 12.79
C SER A 43 -7.84 6.22 11.47
N ILE A 44 -7.58 4.98 11.02
CA ILE A 44 -6.89 4.73 9.75
C ILE A 44 -7.80 5.16 8.60
N GLU A 45 -7.41 6.20 7.86
CA GLU A 45 -8.18 6.77 6.75
C GLU A 45 -7.75 6.21 5.39
N ALA A 46 -6.46 5.92 5.25
CA ALA A 46 -5.91 5.39 4.01
C ALA A 46 -4.62 4.60 4.23
N PHE A 47 -4.27 3.76 3.27
CA PHE A 47 -2.93 3.19 3.16
C PHE A 47 -2.52 3.01 1.70
N GLN A 48 -1.22 2.94 1.47
CA GLN A 48 -0.61 2.58 0.21
C GLN A 48 0.55 1.64 0.46
N VAL A 49 0.72 0.65 -0.42
CA VAL A 49 1.93 -0.18 -0.53
C VAL A 49 2.36 -0.22 -1.97
N GLU A 50 3.63 0.09 -2.21
CA GLU A 50 4.24 0.09 -3.53
C GLU A 50 5.43 -0.87 -3.60
N ASN A 51 5.59 -1.48 -4.77
CA ASN A 51 6.72 -2.36 -5.06
C ASN A 51 7.98 -1.54 -5.37
N GLY A 52 8.84 -1.37 -4.38
CA GLY A 52 10.16 -0.77 -4.53
C GLY A 52 11.18 -1.74 -5.14
N GLN A 53 12.42 -1.25 -5.34
CA GLN A 53 13.48 -2.07 -5.97
C GLN A 53 14.04 -3.17 -5.04
N HIS A 54 14.02 -2.93 -3.73
CA HIS A 54 14.65 -3.79 -2.72
C HIS A 54 13.78 -4.02 -1.48
N THR A 55 12.85 -3.11 -1.22
CA THR A 55 11.81 -3.15 -0.19
C THR A 55 10.47 -2.89 -0.86
N MET A 56 9.39 -3.25 -0.19
CA MET A 56 8.09 -2.65 -0.47
C MET A 56 7.91 -1.54 0.57
N ASP A 57 7.62 -0.34 0.10
CA ASP A 57 7.44 0.82 0.95
C ASP A 57 5.94 1.03 1.13
N ALA A 58 5.54 1.36 2.35
CA ALA A 58 4.15 1.47 2.70
C ALA A 58 3.88 2.66 3.61
N ILE A 59 2.79 3.36 3.36
CA ILE A 59 2.34 4.51 4.14
C ILE A 59 0.94 4.22 4.64
N VAL A 60 0.68 4.50 5.91
CA VAL A 60 -0.67 4.47 6.50
C VAL A 60 -0.99 5.85 7.05
N ARG A 61 -2.07 6.46 6.56
CA ARG A 61 -2.61 7.70 7.11
C ARG A 61 -3.64 7.40 8.18
N ALA A 62 -3.50 8.04 9.33
CA ALA A 62 -4.45 7.98 10.42
C ALA A 62 -4.76 9.37 10.99
N TYR A 63 -5.99 9.58 11.46
CA TYR A 63 -6.40 10.83 12.10
C TYR A 63 -6.08 10.80 13.61
N ASP A 64 -5.19 11.68 14.08
CA ASP A 64 -4.91 11.83 15.50
C ASP A 64 -5.95 12.73 16.16
N GLU A 65 -6.94 12.13 16.82
CA GLU A 65 -7.98 12.87 17.55
C GLU A 65 -7.44 13.79 18.66
N VAL A 66 -6.25 13.51 19.21
CA VAL A 66 -5.66 14.30 20.30
C VAL A 66 -5.18 15.64 19.80
N HIS A 67 -4.53 15.65 18.63
CA HIS A 67 -3.95 16.85 18.02
C HIS A 67 -4.83 17.46 16.92
N GLY A 68 -5.83 16.71 16.44
CA GLY A 68 -6.78 17.15 15.42
C GLY A 68 -6.16 17.27 14.02
N GLU A 69 -5.22 16.36 13.70
CA GLU A 69 -4.46 16.37 12.46
C GLU A 69 -4.25 14.94 11.92
N ASP A 70 -3.98 14.83 10.62
CA ASP A 70 -3.59 13.56 9.99
C ASP A 70 -2.11 13.28 10.24
N VAL A 71 -1.80 12.02 10.50
CA VAL A 71 -0.45 11.52 10.71
C VAL A 71 -0.19 10.37 9.76
N ASP A 72 0.95 10.42 9.08
CA ASP A 72 1.42 9.35 8.20
C ASP A 72 2.43 8.47 8.94
N LEU A 73 2.21 7.17 8.87
CA LEU A 73 3.08 6.12 9.41
C LEU A 73 3.76 5.41 8.25
N GLU A 74 5.09 5.46 8.20
CA GLU A 74 5.88 4.82 7.17
C GLU A 74 6.35 3.43 7.62
N PHE A 75 6.29 2.46 6.70
CA PHE A 75 6.67 1.08 6.93
C PHE A 75 7.56 0.57 5.79
N GLY A 76 8.67 -0.07 6.15
CA GLY A 76 9.47 -0.86 5.23
C GLY A 76 9.13 -2.34 5.33
N CYS A 77 8.69 -2.95 4.22
CA CYS A 77 8.38 -4.36 4.11
C CYS A 77 9.47 -5.13 3.34
N HIS A 78 9.84 -6.31 3.84
CA HIS A 78 10.85 -7.16 3.22
C HIS A 78 10.56 -8.65 3.44
N LEU A 79 11.16 -9.50 2.59
CA LEU A 79 10.98 -10.95 2.64
C LEU A 79 11.89 -11.62 3.68
N HIS A 80 11.29 -12.46 4.51
CA HIS A 80 11.93 -13.46 5.36
C HIS A 80 11.60 -14.86 4.85
N GLY A 81 12.39 -15.34 3.88
CA GLY A 81 12.11 -16.58 3.19
C GLY A 81 10.88 -16.44 2.29
N THR A 82 9.77 -17.06 2.66
CA THR A 82 8.48 -17.00 1.93
C THR A 82 7.44 -16.11 2.59
N HIS A 83 7.82 -15.37 3.63
CA HIS A 83 6.90 -14.53 4.40
C HIS A 83 7.34 -13.08 4.29
N VAL A 84 6.39 -12.18 4.09
CA VAL A 84 6.65 -10.74 4.19
C VAL A 84 6.56 -10.31 5.64
N ALA A 85 7.53 -9.51 6.10
CA ALA A 85 7.48 -8.80 7.37
C ALA A 85 7.58 -7.30 7.10
N CYS A 86 6.78 -6.51 7.81
CA CYS A 86 6.76 -5.05 7.72
C CYS A 86 7.13 -4.46 9.08
N HIS A 87 7.92 -3.41 9.06
CA HIS A 87 8.39 -2.71 10.26
C HIS A 87 8.19 -1.22 10.08
N GLU A 88 7.68 -0.55 11.12
CA GLU A 88 7.59 0.91 11.14
C GLU A 88 9.00 1.50 11.03
N SER A 89 9.16 2.51 10.18
CA SER A 89 10.40 3.28 10.03
C SER A 89 10.48 4.44 11.04
N GLY A 90 9.46 4.61 11.90
CA GLY A 90 9.28 5.70 12.87
C GLY A 90 9.10 5.28 14.33
N HIS A 91 8.68 6.23 15.17
CA HIS A 91 8.44 6.08 16.62
C HIS A 91 7.08 6.65 17.05
N THR A 92 6.05 6.57 16.20
CA THR A 92 4.76 7.22 16.47
C THR A 92 3.80 6.22 17.12
N HIS A 93 3.52 6.42 18.41
CA HIS A 93 2.56 5.62 19.17
C HIS A 93 1.34 6.48 19.54
N LEU A 94 0.19 6.23 18.91
CA LEU A 94 -1.11 6.80 19.29
C LEU A 94 -1.94 5.81 20.13
N ASN A 95 -3.01 6.32 20.75
CA ASN A 95 -3.84 5.54 21.67
C ASN A 95 -4.64 4.44 20.97
N LYS A 96 -4.94 3.37 21.72
CA LYS A 96 -5.45 2.09 21.21
C LYS A 96 -6.95 1.94 21.41
N SER A 97 -7.64 1.50 20.38
CA SER A 97 -8.93 0.81 20.52
C SER A 97 -8.90 -0.52 19.74
N PHE A 98 -9.59 -1.54 20.25
CA PHE A 98 -9.74 -2.82 19.58
C PHE A 98 -11.18 -2.93 19.10
N GLY A 99 -11.40 -2.97 17.78
CA GLY A 99 -12.71 -2.99 17.16
C GLY A 99 -12.76 -3.82 15.88
N PHE A 100 -13.94 -3.92 15.28
CA PHE A 100 -14.14 -4.56 13.96
C PHE A 100 -13.88 -3.52 12.87
N ASN A 101 -12.87 -3.71 12.01
CA ASN A 101 -12.53 -2.70 11.00
C ASN A 101 -13.32 -2.91 9.71
N ASP A 102 -14.35 -2.09 9.49
CA ASP A 102 -15.06 -2.04 8.21
C ASP A 102 -14.11 -1.69 7.05
N PHE A 103 -13.11 -0.83 7.29
CA PHE A 103 -12.08 -0.50 6.31
C PHE A 103 -11.26 -1.74 5.88
N TYR A 104 -10.76 -2.52 6.85
CA TYR A 104 -9.99 -3.72 6.55
C TYR A 104 -10.84 -4.79 5.85
N GLN A 105 -12.09 -4.98 6.26
CA GLN A 105 -12.98 -5.95 5.62
C GLN A 105 -13.33 -5.55 4.18
N GLY A 106 -13.62 -4.27 3.94
CA GLY A 106 -13.82 -3.75 2.58
C GLY A 106 -12.59 -3.95 1.70
N TYR A 107 -11.39 -3.67 2.23
CA TYR A 107 -10.13 -3.96 1.55
C TYR A 107 -9.98 -5.45 1.21
N LEU A 108 -10.19 -6.36 2.17
CA LEU A 108 -10.07 -7.80 1.93
C LEU A 108 -11.07 -8.31 0.88
N SER A 109 -12.29 -7.79 0.88
CA SER A 109 -13.29 -8.10 -0.17
C SER A 109 -12.85 -7.60 -1.54
N SER A 110 -12.24 -6.42 -1.62
CA SER A 110 -11.65 -5.92 -2.87
C SER A 110 -10.53 -6.83 -3.39
N VAL A 111 -9.60 -7.25 -2.53
CA VAL A 111 -8.51 -8.17 -2.90
C VAL A 111 -9.06 -9.48 -3.44
N LYS A 112 -10.10 -10.02 -2.80
CA LYS A 112 -10.76 -11.23 -3.28
C LYS A 112 -11.33 -11.02 -4.69
N MET A 113 -12.03 -9.91 -4.93
CA MET A 113 -12.58 -9.55 -6.24
C MET A 113 -11.49 -9.39 -7.31
N LEU A 114 -10.35 -8.76 -6.96
CA LEU A 114 -9.19 -8.65 -7.84
C LEU A 114 -8.65 -10.03 -8.23
N ARG A 115 -8.40 -10.91 -7.24
CA ARG A 115 -7.88 -12.27 -7.48
C ARG A 115 -8.80 -13.06 -8.41
N GLU A 116 -10.10 -13.05 -8.16
CA GLU A 116 -11.09 -13.71 -9.02
C GLU A 116 -11.09 -13.14 -10.44
N SER A 117 -11.01 -11.82 -10.59
CA SER A 117 -10.94 -11.16 -11.89
C SER A 117 -9.68 -11.52 -12.68
N PHE A 118 -8.51 -11.48 -12.03
CA PHE A 118 -7.24 -11.84 -12.66
C PHE A 118 -7.23 -13.32 -13.07
N GLN A 119 -7.71 -14.21 -12.20
CA GLN A 119 -7.86 -15.63 -12.52
C GLN A 119 -8.78 -15.86 -13.72
N ASN A 120 -9.94 -15.20 -13.76
CA ASN A 120 -10.93 -15.38 -14.83
C ASN A 120 -10.48 -14.80 -16.17
N THR A 121 -9.60 -13.79 -16.16
CA THR A 121 -9.06 -13.14 -17.35
C THR A 121 -7.69 -13.68 -17.78
N GLY A 122 -7.13 -14.65 -17.02
CA GLY A 122 -5.82 -15.23 -17.29
C GLY A 122 -4.66 -14.28 -17.02
N ARG A 123 -4.87 -13.25 -16.19
CA ARG A 123 -3.83 -12.30 -15.77
C ARG A 123 -3.08 -12.82 -14.55
N SER A 124 -1.78 -12.54 -14.48
CA SER A 124 -0.97 -12.86 -13.28
C SER A 124 -0.99 -11.69 -12.30
N LEU A 125 -1.09 -11.99 -11.01
CA LEU A 125 -0.92 -11.02 -9.94
C LEU A 125 0.50 -10.47 -9.89
N ASP A 126 1.50 -11.18 -10.45
CA ASP A 126 2.89 -10.71 -10.55
C ASP A 126 3.05 -9.40 -11.34
N SER A 127 2.00 -8.95 -12.02
CA SER A 127 1.96 -7.66 -12.69
C SER A 127 1.62 -6.49 -11.77
N LEU A 128 1.18 -6.73 -10.53
CA LEU A 128 0.80 -5.70 -9.57
C LEU A 128 2.02 -4.89 -9.13
N LEU A 129 1.82 -3.57 -9.06
CA LEU A 129 2.84 -2.57 -8.72
C LEU A 129 2.48 -1.84 -7.42
N LEU A 130 1.20 -1.50 -7.25
CA LEU A 130 0.72 -0.70 -6.13
C LEU A 130 -0.67 -1.17 -5.68
N ILE A 131 -0.88 -1.13 -4.37
CA ILE A 131 -2.19 -1.29 -3.73
C ILE A 131 -2.39 -0.08 -2.84
N LYS A 132 -3.48 0.66 -3.05
CA LYS A 132 -3.87 1.78 -2.20
C LYS A 132 -5.33 1.66 -1.84
N ALA A 133 -5.68 1.87 -0.59
CA ALA A 133 -7.07 1.92 -0.15
C ALA A 133 -7.33 3.14 0.74
N TRP A 134 -8.57 3.63 0.70
CA TRP A 134 -9.01 4.75 1.53
C TRP A 134 -10.50 4.66 1.83
N LYS A 135 -10.95 5.30 2.91
CA LYS A 135 -12.37 5.47 3.21
C LYS A 135 -12.97 6.51 2.28
N GLY A 136 -14.17 6.26 1.76
CA GLY A 136 -14.95 7.28 1.04
C GLY A 136 -15.56 8.30 2.00
N GLU A 137 -15.64 9.58 1.60
CA GLU A 137 -16.29 10.60 2.42
C GLU A 137 -17.81 10.36 2.53
N HIS A 138 -18.35 10.43 3.75
CA HIS A 138 -19.79 10.49 3.98
C HIS A 138 -20.32 11.89 3.65
N HIS A 139 -20.75 12.11 2.40
CA HIS A 139 -21.60 13.26 2.09
C HIS A 139 -22.98 13.14 2.79
N HIS A 140 -23.07 13.61 4.03
CA HIS A 140 -24.27 14.04 4.75
C HIS A 140 -25.52 13.12 4.76
N LYS A 141 -25.41 11.82 4.49
CA LYS A 141 -26.52 10.89 4.67
C LYS A 141 -26.28 10.03 5.89
N ALA A 142 -27.22 10.16 6.82
CA ALA A 142 -27.21 9.52 8.12
C ALA A 142 -26.99 8.02 7.98
N ALA A 143 -25.98 7.53 8.69
CA ALA A 143 -25.83 6.17 9.20
C ALA A 143 -26.24 5.06 8.23
N ASP A 144 -25.36 4.70 7.30
CA ASP A 144 -25.16 3.31 6.87
C ASP A 144 -23.80 3.18 6.18
N GLU A 145 -22.87 2.53 6.91
CA GLU A 145 -21.80 1.63 6.44
C GLU A 145 -20.73 2.22 5.51
N GLY A 146 -19.52 2.42 6.06
CA GLY A 146 -18.39 3.09 5.40
C GLY A 146 -18.00 2.46 4.06
N GLU A 147 -17.88 3.28 3.02
CA GLU A 147 -17.37 2.84 1.73
C GLU A 147 -15.84 2.73 1.77
N VAL A 148 -15.30 1.69 1.12
CA VAL A 148 -13.87 1.46 0.99
C VAL A 148 -13.51 1.47 -0.48
N TRP A 149 -12.69 2.43 -0.86
CA TRP A 149 -12.10 2.50 -2.19
C TRP A 149 -10.75 1.81 -2.20
N VAL A 150 -10.45 1.10 -3.29
CA VAL A 150 -9.14 0.50 -3.51
C VAL A 150 -8.71 0.74 -4.96
N LYS A 151 -7.48 1.22 -5.12
CA LYS A 151 -6.76 1.35 -6.38
C LYS A 151 -5.71 0.27 -6.47
N TYR A 152 -5.65 -0.38 -7.63
CA TYR A 152 -4.60 -1.32 -8.01
C TYR A 152 -3.89 -0.79 -9.23
N GLU A 153 -2.57 -0.66 -9.17
CA GLU A 153 -1.75 -0.46 -10.36
C GLU A 153 -1.11 -1.76 -10.79
N TYR A 154 -1.10 -2.03 -12.09
CA TYR A 154 -0.51 -3.22 -12.65
C TYR A 154 0.05 -2.98 -14.05
N THR A 155 1.00 -3.80 -14.47
CA THR A 155 1.57 -3.74 -15.82
C THR A 155 0.84 -4.68 -16.77
N GLU A 156 0.36 -4.15 -17.90
CA GLU A 156 -0.19 -4.94 -19.00
C GLU A 156 0.42 -4.48 -20.32
N GLN A 157 1.04 -5.42 -21.06
CA GLN A 157 1.70 -5.14 -22.33
C GLN A 157 2.74 -4.00 -22.24
N GLY A 158 3.44 -3.92 -21.10
CA GLY A 158 4.45 -2.89 -20.83
C GLY A 158 3.89 -1.51 -20.49
N GLN A 159 2.58 -1.38 -20.25
CA GLN A 159 1.94 -0.15 -19.79
C GLN A 159 1.40 -0.33 -18.38
N VAL A 160 1.58 0.69 -17.54
CA VAL A 160 0.87 0.77 -16.26
C VAL A 160 -0.61 1.02 -16.53
N LYS A 161 -1.46 0.27 -15.85
CA LYS A 161 -2.92 0.33 -15.88
C LYS A 161 -3.42 0.36 -14.46
N GLU A 162 -4.63 0.90 -14.31
CA GLU A 162 -5.28 1.07 -13.02
C GLU A 162 -6.60 0.31 -13.02
N ILE A 163 -6.94 -0.28 -11.87
CA ILE A 163 -8.27 -0.79 -11.56
C ILE A 163 -8.70 -0.14 -10.25
N PHE A 164 -9.92 0.38 -10.23
CA PHE A 164 -10.56 0.86 -9.01
C PHE A 164 -11.66 -0.10 -8.59
N THR A 165 -11.81 -0.27 -7.29
CA THR A 165 -12.96 -0.92 -6.69
C THR A 165 -13.57 -0.03 -5.62
N ASN A 166 -14.89 0.01 -5.56
CA ASN A 166 -15.63 0.56 -4.42
C ASN A 166 -16.34 -0.61 -3.72
N CYS A 167 -16.07 -0.79 -2.44
CA CYS A 167 -16.66 -1.81 -1.60
C CYS A 167 -17.54 -1.14 -0.55
N HIS A 168 -18.80 -1.55 -0.46
CA HIS A 168 -19.75 -1.06 0.52
C HIS A 168 -20.59 -2.22 1.05
N ARG A 169 -21.19 -2.04 2.22
CA ARG A 169 -22.10 -3.03 2.82
C ARG A 169 -23.53 -2.55 2.56
N HIS A 170 -24.43 -3.50 2.28
CA HIS A 170 -25.85 -3.20 2.16
C HIS A 170 -26.49 -3.36 3.53
N GLU A 171 -27.53 -2.56 3.81
CA GLU A 171 -28.23 -2.56 5.10
C GLU A 171 -28.57 -3.99 5.56
N GLY A 172 -27.99 -4.39 6.70
CA GLY A 172 -28.23 -5.70 7.31
C GLY A 172 -27.41 -6.87 6.73
N GLU A 173 -26.50 -6.62 5.79
CA GLU A 173 -25.53 -7.61 5.33
C GLU A 173 -24.34 -7.70 6.29
N ALA A 174 -23.72 -8.88 6.38
CA ALA A 174 -22.53 -9.12 7.19
C ALA A 174 -21.22 -8.95 6.39
N PHE A 175 -21.31 -8.69 5.09
CA PHE A 175 -20.17 -8.73 4.17
C PHE A 175 -20.20 -7.54 3.22
N PHE A 176 -19.01 -7.11 2.80
CA PHE A 176 -18.86 -6.09 1.77
C PHE A 176 -19.14 -6.65 0.37
N SER A 177 -19.91 -5.90 -0.40
CA SER A 177 -20.09 -6.06 -1.84
C SER A 177 -19.20 -5.05 -2.57
N CYS A 178 -18.47 -5.52 -3.58
CA CYS A 178 -17.49 -4.69 -4.30
C CYS A 178 -17.86 -4.54 -5.78
N HIS A 179 -17.56 -3.38 -6.35
CA HIS A 179 -17.81 -3.05 -7.74
C HIS A 179 -16.55 -2.49 -8.39
N PHE A 180 -16.24 -2.91 -9.63
CA PHE A 180 -15.22 -2.24 -10.42
C PHE A 180 -15.71 -0.86 -10.85
N GLN A 181 -14.83 0.13 -10.75
CA GLN A 181 -15.09 1.51 -11.12
C GLN A 181 -14.05 1.99 -12.12
N PHE A 182 -14.42 3.02 -12.90
CA PHE A 182 -13.52 3.62 -13.89
C PHE A 182 -12.52 4.61 -13.27
N ALA A 183 -12.86 5.18 -12.13
CA ALA A 183 -12.04 6.13 -11.38
C ALA A 183 -12.36 5.99 -9.89
N GLY A 184 -11.40 6.35 -9.03
CA GLY A 184 -11.63 6.53 -7.60
C GLY A 184 -12.27 7.89 -7.30
N GLU A 185 -13.04 7.94 -6.22
CA GLU A 185 -13.54 9.19 -5.65
C GLU A 185 -12.73 9.55 -4.40
N ASP A 186 -12.43 10.84 -4.22
CA ASP A 186 -11.73 11.38 -3.06
C ASP A 186 -10.41 10.67 -2.72
N GLU A 187 -9.65 10.25 -3.73
CA GLU A 187 -8.35 9.58 -3.53
C GLU A 187 -7.38 10.52 -2.79
N PRO A 188 -6.91 10.16 -1.58
CA PRO A 188 -6.00 11.01 -0.82
C PRO A 188 -4.59 10.94 -1.40
N THR A 189 -3.84 12.04 -1.37
CA THR A 189 -2.40 12.00 -1.63
C THR A 189 -1.69 11.52 -0.37
N LEU A 190 -0.95 10.42 -0.49
CA LEU A 190 -0.02 9.91 0.52
C LEU A 190 1.38 10.23 -0.01
N GLU A 191 2.10 11.14 0.63
CA GLU A 191 3.44 11.54 0.22
C GLU A 191 4.44 10.79 1.09
N ASP A 192 5.41 10.09 0.48
CA ASP A 192 6.63 9.67 1.18
C ASP A 192 7.45 10.94 1.42
N ASP A 193 7.66 11.34 2.67
CA ASP A 193 8.55 12.46 3.01
C ASP A 193 10.03 12.03 2.94
N HIS A 194 10.41 11.36 1.84
CA HIS A 194 11.81 11.03 1.55
C HIS A 194 12.55 12.20 0.90
N GLY A 195 12.18 13.43 1.23
CA GLY A 195 12.57 14.63 0.50
C GLY A 195 12.89 15.83 1.38
N ASP A 196 13.81 15.70 2.34
CA ASP A 196 14.79 16.76 2.68
C ASP A 196 15.88 16.29 3.69
N ASP A 197 16.52 15.14 3.43
CA ASP A 197 17.77 14.74 4.09
C ASP A 197 18.99 15.34 3.35
N HIS A 198 18.99 16.65 3.13
CA HIS A 198 20.18 17.34 2.61
C HIS A 198 20.64 18.45 3.57
N ASP A 199 21.79 18.15 4.18
CA ASP A 199 22.78 19.08 4.69
C ASP A 199 22.49 19.68 6.08
N HIS A 200 22.67 18.86 7.12
CA HIS A 200 23.35 19.36 8.32
C HIS A 200 24.82 19.64 7.97
N ASP A 201 25.04 20.74 7.26
CA ASP A 201 26.35 21.34 7.13
C ASP A 201 26.89 21.61 8.55
N HIS A 202 27.94 20.88 8.89
CA HIS A 202 28.76 21.13 10.06
C HIS A 202 29.51 22.44 9.86
N ASP A 203 28.87 23.57 10.16
CA ASP A 203 29.59 24.83 10.29
C ASP A 203 30.34 24.85 11.63
N HIS A 204 31.56 24.33 11.56
CA HIS A 204 32.64 24.63 12.49
C HIS A 204 33.00 26.11 12.41
N ASP A 205 32.33 26.96 13.20
CA ASP A 205 32.81 28.33 13.37
C ASP A 205 33.88 28.40 14.48
N HIS A 206 35.12 28.38 14.01
CA HIS A 206 36.28 28.90 14.71
C HIS A 206 36.25 30.44 14.67
N ASN A 207 36.67 31.05 15.79
CA ASN A 207 37.01 32.47 16.03
C ASN A 207 35.88 33.43 16.43
N HIS A 208 35.83 33.76 17.72
CA HIS A 208 36.52 34.95 18.22
C HIS A 208 36.84 34.90 19.71
#